data_AF-A0A1V3PU54-F1
#
_entry.id   AF-A0A1V3PU54-F1
#
_cell.length_a   1.000
_cell.length_b   1.000
_cell.length_c   1.000
_cell.angle_alpha   90.00
_cell.angle_beta   90.00
_cell.angle_gamma   90.00
#
_symmetry.space_group_name_H-M   'P 1'
#
loop_
_entity.id
_entity.type
_entity.pdbx_description
1 polymer ?
#
loop_
_entity_poly.entity_id
_entity_poly.type
_entity_poly.pdbx_seq_one_letter_code
_entity_poly.pdbx_strand_id
1 'polypeptide(L)'
;MRTYRENIVNDDGAGTSLLQPPQVMLSGGTKMDPRWQRIELRRHGAIGKNVAVTLGIPFPPGMLRDANEVRIVDEHGDVLPSHVEPTLYWHFQDSSIRAVRVQFHVELDGDNRALRFTVEPADGTRQVDGWPYVDGLVENADGVRVPGVLAMLSPEWMSASLIAGPQQPALSPGPYDRYFAAQFKWAQPLPRDEGSSWLFDRPTTLFQQYVRTGREDYLAAASESYRYYMEHLRRIGGPGWPLCGGGWSLGKVSVCDPKYVYVEPILFALALTGDDSEHDPALIERMIGAWDTGGWNFPAGPYTKPEQRFTEREAGLGLLATVSAYEITGDKRYLKRIDDRLGWLYQHQQHNPDGLGDDGSWRNSWQAHEGDSYDAASDVRGTSPWMTENIIDGLWHAWLVTGDWRIPPMITGFGRYLEHHGWIDLKTIAGKDWRDTCSGHDGQISWYWSSAHASDKQLIAIENSDGWFSDAHDVEMTLPVAAARYFETDPVQQRALDQRLARLSSSYSLDCAANGATPRRFNWNNRGVGVVQWLMRQFDGSTRQNSPPVHGGKLP
;
A
#
# COMPACT_ATOMS: atom_id res chain seq x y z
N MET A 1 -22.44 47.50 37.57
CA MET A 1 -23.01 46.87 38.79
C MET A 1 -24.01 45.82 38.34
N ARG A 2 -24.04 44.66 39.01
CA ARG A 2 -24.75 43.40 38.73
C ARG A 2 -24.07 42.41 37.78
N THR A 3 -23.31 41.54 38.44
CA THR A 3 -22.98 40.14 38.15
C THR A 3 -24.21 39.29 37.81
N TYR A 4 -24.06 38.35 36.87
CA TYR A 4 -24.78 37.07 36.87
C TYR A 4 -23.79 35.94 36.55
N ARG A 5 -23.72 34.98 37.46
CA ARG A 5 -23.00 33.70 37.38
C ARG A 5 -23.86 32.67 36.65
N GLU A 6 -23.15 31.82 35.90
CA GLU A 6 -23.34 30.37 35.68
C GLU A 6 -24.72 29.83 35.25
N ASN A 7 -24.71 29.21 34.05
CA ASN A 7 -25.09 27.81 33.88
C ASN A 7 -24.41 27.30 32.60
N ILE A 8 -23.19 26.76 32.75
CA ILE A 8 -22.56 25.91 31.73
C ILE A 8 -23.12 24.51 31.97
N VAL A 9 -24.00 24.08 31.09
CA VAL A 9 -24.34 22.66 30.94
C VAL A 9 -23.20 22.06 30.13
N ASN A 10 -22.44 21.16 30.76
CA ASN A 10 -21.54 20.25 30.05
C ASN A 10 -22.40 19.34 29.17
N ASP A 11 -22.35 19.56 27.87
CA ASP A 11 -22.86 18.62 26.88
C ASP A 11 -21.72 17.63 26.55
N ASP A 12 -21.55 16.65 27.43
CA ASP A 12 -20.74 15.46 27.17
C ASP A 12 -21.52 14.57 26.17
N GLY A 13 -21.47 14.94 24.89
CA GLY A 13 -22.23 14.29 23.82
C GLY A 13 -21.36 13.99 22.60
N ALA A 14 -21.13 12.70 22.36
CA ALA A 14 -20.44 12.07 21.22
C ALA A 14 -18.93 11.83 21.39
N GLY A 15 -18.58 10.96 22.33
CA GLY A 15 -17.35 10.18 22.21
C GLY A 15 -17.42 9.34 20.93
N THR A 16 -16.64 9.70 19.92
CA THR A 16 -16.24 8.81 18.84
C THR A 16 -15.58 7.60 19.49
N SER A 17 -16.35 6.54 19.73
CA SER A 17 -15.81 5.22 20.00
C SER A 17 -15.01 4.84 18.77
N LEU A 18 -13.69 5.08 18.79
CA LEU A 18 -12.76 4.49 17.85
C LEU A 18 -13.04 2.99 17.92
N LEU A 19 -13.68 2.46 16.86
CA LEU A 19 -13.86 1.02 16.72
C LEU A 19 -12.47 0.40 16.87
N GLN A 20 -12.34 -0.62 17.71
CA GLN A 20 -11.08 -1.33 17.81
C GLN A 20 -10.70 -1.83 16.42
N PRO A 21 -9.44 -1.64 15.98
CA PRO A 21 -9.00 -2.17 14.70
C PRO A 21 -9.32 -3.66 14.59
N PRO A 22 -9.62 -4.15 13.38
CA PRO A 22 -10.03 -5.52 13.19
C PRO A 22 -8.94 -6.47 13.68
N GLN A 23 -9.33 -7.51 14.43
CA GLN A 23 -8.42 -8.62 14.71
C GLN A 23 -8.24 -9.44 13.45
N VAL A 24 -7.21 -9.11 12.67
CA VAL A 24 -6.85 -9.91 11.51
C VAL A 24 -6.20 -11.21 11.96
N MET A 25 -6.88 -12.33 11.70
CA MET A 25 -6.36 -13.66 11.97
C MET A 25 -5.13 -13.93 11.10
N LEU A 26 -3.96 -14.09 11.72
CA LEU A 26 -2.79 -14.68 11.07
C LEU A 26 -3.05 -16.17 10.83
N SER A 27 -3.64 -16.49 9.67
CA SER A 27 -3.91 -17.89 9.31
C SER A 27 -2.63 -18.60 8.86
N GLY A 28 -2.23 -19.65 9.56
CA GLY A 28 -1.50 -20.78 8.96
C GLY A 28 -0.01 -20.62 8.69
N GLY A 29 0.73 -19.90 9.54
CA GLY A 29 2.19 -20.00 9.60
C GLY A 29 2.64 -21.10 10.56
N THR A 30 3.75 -21.78 10.26
CA THR A 30 4.56 -22.53 11.23
C THR A 30 4.61 -21.73 12.54
N LYS A 31 4.43 -22.37 13.71
CA LYS A 31 4.56 -21.69 15.01
C LYS A 31 5.93 -20.99 15.07
N MET A 32 5.95 -19.70 14.74
CA MET A 32 7.11 -18.85 14.89
C MET A 32 7.38 -18.77 16.39
N ASP A 33 8.61 -19.02 16.82
CA ASP A 33 8.98 -18.77 18.21
C ASP A 33 9.04 -17.24 18.36
N PRO A 34 8.13 -16.63 19.15
CA PRO A 34 8.11 -15.18 19.29
C PRO A 34 9.34 -14.63 20.02
N ARG A 35 10.18 -15.51 20.60
CA ARG A 35 11.33 -15.13 21.42
C ARG A 35 12.61 -14.96 20.61
N TRP A 36 12.68 -15.44 19.37
CA TRP A 36 13.89 -15.30 18.57
C TRP A 36 13.65 -15.50 17.08
N GLN A 37 14.56 -14.98 16.26
CA GLN A 37 14.57 -15.21 14.82
C GLN A 37 15.97 -15.04 14.23
N ARG A 38 16.27 -15.79 13.18
CA ARG A 38 17.52 -15.73 12.43
C ARG A 38 17.62 -14.44 11.61
N ILE A 39 18.82 -13.87 11.58
CA ILE A 39 19.23 -12.75 10.72
C ILE A 39 20.27 -13.29 9.75
N GLU A 40 20.03 -13.13 8.46
CA GLU A 40 21.00 -13.45 7.42
C GLU A 40 21.71 -12.17 6.98
N LEU A 41 23.00 -12.06 7.24
CA LEU A 41 23.81 -10.96 6.75
C LEU A 41 24.39 -11.29 5.37
N ARG A 42 24.39 -10.30 4.50
CA ARG A 42 24.96 -10.34 3.16
C ARG A 42 25.75 -9.07 2.88
N ARG A 43 27.00 -9.24 2.47
CA ARG A 43 27.84 -8.11 2.07
C ARG A 43 27.26 -7.48 0.81
N HIS A 44 27.05 -6.16 0.86
CA HIS A 44 26.46 -5.37 -0.22
C HIS A 44 27.32 -4.13 -0.48
N GLY A 45 28.61 -4.36 -0.74
CA GLY A 45 29.59 -3.30 -1.03
C GLY A 45 30.43 -2.83 0.16
N ALA A 46 30.13 -3.23 1.41
CA ALA A 46 31.02 -2.94 2.54
C ALA A 46 32.43 -3.53 2.31
N ILE A 47 33.46 -2.80 2.73
CA ILE A 47 34.88 -3.18 2.60
C ILE A 47 35.44 -3.54 3.97
N GLY A 48 36.30 -4.56 4.02
CA GLY A 48 36.97 -4.99 5.25
C GLY A 48 36.23 -6.10 6.00
N LYS A 49 36.88 -6.63 7.04
CA LYS A 49 36.37 -7.75 7.83
C LYS A 49 35.38 -7.31 8.90
N ASN A 50 35.70 -6.25 9.65
CA ASN A 50 34.78 -5.66 10.61
C ASN A 50 33.89 -4.64 9.89
N VAL A 51 32.58 -4.88 9.85
CA VAL A 51 31.62 -4.05 9.13
C VAL A 51 30.51 -3.57 10.06
N ALA A 52 30.01 -2.37 9.78
CA ALA A 52 28.83 -1.82 10.44
C ALA A 52 27.57 -2.43 9.79
N VAL A 53 26.63 -2.85 10.64
CA VAL A 53 25.33 -3.37 10.23
C VAL A 53 24.25 -2.50 10.83
N THR A 54 23.27 -2.10 10.01
CA THR A 54 22.03 -1.49 10.47
C THR A 54 20.87 -2.24 9.84
N LEU A 55 19.88 -2.60 10.65
CA LEU A 55 18.67 -3.27 10.18
C LEU A 55 17.43 -2.79 10.94
N GLY A 56 16.29 -2.89 10.28
CA GLY A 56 14.98 -2.75 10.92
C GLY A 56 14.44 -4.11 11.32
N ILE A 57 13.84 -4.21 12.50
CA ILE A 57 13.13 -5.42 12.95
C ILE A 57 11.69 -5.03 13.27
N PRO A 58 10.70 -5.46 12.46
CA PRO A 58 9.29 -5.20 12.74
C PRO A 58 8.70 -6.24 13.69
N PHE A 59 7.73 -5.84 14.50
CA PHE A 59 7.07 -6.66 15.53
C PHE A 59 5.54 -6.55 15.41
N PRO A 60 4.82 -7.67 15.60
CA PRO A 60 3.36 -7.63 15.70
C PRO A 60 2.90 -6.85 16.94
N PRO A 61 1.62 -6.45 16.97
CA PRO A 61 1.04 -5.73 18.10
C PRO A 61 1.22 -6.47 19.43
N GLY A 62 1.61 -5.73 20.46
CA GLY A 62 1.80 -6.22 21.82
C GLY A 62 3.04 -7.09 22.07
N MET A 63 3.82 -7.43 21.04
CA MET A 63 4.98 -8.31 21.20
C MET A 63 6.16 -7.62 21.88
N LEU A 64 6.44 -6.36 21.55
CA LEU A 64 7.57 -5.61 22.09
C LEU A 64 7.10 -4.30 22.73
N ARG A 65 7.42 -4.09 24.01
CA ARG A 65 7.10 -2.84 24.73
C ARG A 65 8.33 -2.03 25.12
N ASP A 66 9.48 -2.70 25.24
CA ASP A 66 10.76 -2.07 25.54
C ASP A 66 11.82 -2.53 24.53
N ALA A 67 12.45 -1.58 23.83
CA ALA A 67 13.51 -1.88 22.86
C ALA A 67 14.72 -2.58 23.50
N ASN A 68 14.93 -2.40 24.82
CA ASN A 68 16.00 -3.05 25.56
C ASN A 68 15.80 -4.57 25.72
N GLU A 69 14.64 -5.11 25.34
CA GLU A 69 14.40 -6.54 25.33
C GLU A 69 14.99 -7.24 24.09
N VAL A 70 15.34 -6.48 23.04
CA VAL A 70 15.91 -7.03 21.80
C VAL A 70 17.42 -7.16 21.93
N ARG A 71 17.94 -8.34 21.60
CA ARG A 71 19.39 -8.62 21.63
C ARG A 71 19.82 -9.27 20.34
N ILE A 72 20.98 -8.89 19.83
CA ILE A 72 21.64 -9.63 18.75
C ILE A 72 22.60 -10.62 19.37
N VAL A 73 22.53 -11.87 18.94
CA VAL A 73 23.42 -12.92 19.41
C VAL A 73 24.03 -13.65 18.22
N ASP A 74 25.26 -14.10 18.39
CA ASP A 74 26.00 -14.80 17.36
C ASP A 74 25.64 -16.29 17.27
N GLU A 75 26.34 -17.00 16.40
CA GLU A 75 26.18 -18.45 16.18
C GLU A 75 26.54 -19.32 17.40
N HIS A 76 27.33 -18.80 18.35
CA HIS A 76 27.68 -19.47 19.61
C HIS A 76 26.68 -19.14 20.73
N GLY A 77 25.80 -18.16 20.49
CA GLY A 77 24.83 -17.66 21.45
C GLY A 77 25.36 -16.55 22.34
N ASP A 78 26.53 -16.00 22.03
CA ASP A 78 27.09 -14.86 22.72
C ASP A 78 26.39 -13.57 22.26
N VAL A 79 26.08 -12.69 23.21
CA VAL A 79 25.43 -11.42 22.89
C VAL A 79 26.42 -10.45 22.26
N LEU A 80 26.07 -9.95 21.07
CA LEU A 80 26.82 -8.90 20.40
C LEU A 80 26.44 -7.52 20.96
N PRO A 81 27.42 -6.66 21.29
CA PRO A 81 27.14 -5.28 21.66
C PRO A 81 26.39 -4.57 20.53
N SER A 82 25.21 -4.04 20.85
CA SER A 82 24.30 -3.43 19.87
C SER A 82 23.62 -2.20 20.45
N HIS A 83 23.28 -1.27 19.58
CA HIS A 83 22.37 -0.17 19.84
C HIS A 83 20.99 -0.54 19.29
N VAL A 84 19.95 -0.41 20.10
CA VAL A 84 18.58 -0.72 19.71
C VAL A 84 17.69 0.44 20.12
N GLU A 85 16.89 0.96 19.20
CA GLU A 85 15.91 2.00 19.49
C GLU A 85 14.62 1.83 18.68
N PRO A 86 13.46 2.24 19.22
CA PRO A 86 12.20 2.22 18.48
C PRO A 86 12.22 3.17 17.29
N THR A 87 11.70 2.71 16.14
CA THR A 87 11.47 3.55 14.95
C THR A 87 9.98 3.76 14.66
N LEU A 88 9.11 2.83 15.08
CA LEU A 88 7.67 2.88 14.84
C LEU A 88 6.90 2.31 16.03
N TYR A 89 5.65 2.74 16.19
CA TYR A 89 4.72 2.24 17.21
C TYR A 89 3.37 1.86 16.62
N TRP A 90 2.65 0.95 17.29
CA TRP A 90 1.26 0.61 16.98
C TRP A 90 0.29 1.69 17.50
N HIS A 91 0.35 2.89 16.91
CA HIS A 91 -0.43 4.07 17.32
C HIS A 91 -1.94 3.86 17.34
N PHE A 92 -2.44 2.93 16.53
CA PHE A 92 -3.86 2.63 16.37
C PHE A 92 -4.31 1.39 17.15
N GLN A 93 -3.40 0.66 17.79
CA GLN A 93 -3.74 -0.51 18.59
C GLN A 93 -3.36 -0.32 20.05
N ASP A 94 -2.26 -0.93 20.50
CA ASP A 94 -1.91 -1.03 21.92
C ASP A 94 -0.66 -0.22 22.30
N SER A 95 -0.21 0.64 21.39
CA SER A 95 0.98 1.49 21.52
C SER A 95 2.28 0.73 21.77
N SER A 96 2.33 -0.58 21.51
CA SER A 96 3.57 -1.33 21.56
C SER A 96 4.52 -0.86 20.46
N ILE A 97 5.80 -1.20 20.58
CA ILE A 97 6.79 -0.94 19.54
C ILE A 97 6.43 -1.80 18.34
N ARG A 98 6.35 -1.16 17.17
CA ARG A 98 6.07 -1.80 15.87
C ARG A 98 7.33 -2.12 15.11
N ALA A 99 8.37 -1.33 15.26
CA ALA A 99 9.69 -1.64 14.72
C ALA A 99 10.79 -0.99 15.54
N VAL A 100 11.97 -1.61 15.53
CA VAL A 100 13.20 -1.04 16.06
C VAL A 100 14.26 -0.95 14.97
N ARG A 101 15.15 0.04 15.09
CA ARG A 101 16.45 0.03 14.46
C ARG A 101 17.43 -0.70 15.36
N VAL A 102 18.23 -1.59 14.78
CA VAL A 102 19.35 -2.24 15.46
C VAL A 102 20.65 -1.93 14.73
N GLN A 103 21.69 -1.60 15.48
CA GLN A 103 23.01 -1.26 14.98
C GLN A 103 24.10 -2.01 15.75
N PHE A 104 25.00 -2.70 15.03
CA PHE A 104 26.13 -3.39 15.63
C PHE A 104 27.28 -3.56 14.64
N HIS A 105 28.48 -3.79 15.17
CA HIS A 105 29.64 -4.18 14.38
C HIS A 105 29.80 -5.69 14.41
N VAL A 106 30.21 -6.27 13.28
CA VAL A 106 30.42 -7.71 13.18
C VAL A 106 31.58 -8.03 12.25
N GLU A 107 32.31 -9.09 12.58
CA GLU A 107 33.26 -9.68 11.65
C GLU A 107 32.52 -10.54 10.61
N LEU A 108 32.69 -10.20 9.34
CA LEU A 108 32.18 -10.91 8.17
C LEU A 108 33.38 -11.46 7.38
N ASP A 109 33.75 -12.71 7.66
CA ASP A 109 34.80 -13.44 6.91
C ASP A 109 34.18 -14.02 5.63
N GLY A 110 34.13 -13.20 4.58
CA GLY A 110 33.44 -13.49 3.32
C GLY A 110 32.21 -12.59 3.09
N ASP A 111 31.24 -13.12 2.35
CA ASP A 111 30.07 -12.37 1.88
C ASP A 111 28.81 -12.63 2.70
N ASN A 112 28.84 -13.56 3.65
CA ASN A 112 27.68 -13.87 4.48
C ASN A 112 28.02 -14.30 5.90
N ARG A 113 27.08 -14.07 6.81
CA ARG A 113 27.08 -14.58 8.19
C ARG A 113 25.64 -14.72 8.69
N ALA A 114 25.36 -15.75 9.46
CA ALA A 114 24.08 -15.94 10.11
C ALA A 114 24.18 -15.55 11.59
N LEU A 115 23.27 -14.70 12.04
CA LEU A 115 23.08 -14.33 13.44
C LEU A 115 21.64 -14.64 13.84
N ARG A 116 21.26 -14.30 15.06
CA ARG A 116 19.85 -14.27 15.47
C ARG A 116 19.60 -13.07 16.37
N PHE A 117 18.36 -12.60 16.45
CA PHE A 117 17.94 -11.76 17.55
C PHE A 117 17.07 -12.57 18.53
N THR A 118 17.07 -12.16 19.79
CA THR A 118 16.15 -12.64 20.82
C THR A 118 15.33 -11.50 21.42
N VAL A 119 14.16 -11.83 21.97
CA VAL A 119 13.29 -10.94 22.74
C VAL A 119 13.20 -11.51 24.16
N GLU A 120 13.97 -10.95 25.07
CA GLU A 120 14.12 -11.42 26.46
C GLU A 120 14.17 -10.22 27.41
N PRO A 121 13.76 -10.37 28.70
CA PRO A 121 13.85 -9.27 29.65
C PRO A 121 15.23 -8.60 29.69
N ALA A 122 15.26 -7.27 29.84
CA ALA A 122 16.50 -6.52 29.96
C ALA A 122 17.33 -7.03 31.15
N ASP A 123 18.63 -7.28 30.96
CA ASP A 123 19.56 -7.79 31.99
C ASP A 123 20.80 -6.89 32.19
N GLY A 124 20.77 -5.66 31.68
CA GLY A 124 21.93 -4.75 31.70
C GLY A 124 22.97 -5.06 30.63
N THR A 125 22.53 -5.61 29.51
CA THR A 125 23.34 -5.98 28.34
C THR A 125 24.16 -4.81 27.81
N ARG A 126 25.30 -5.13 27.18
CA ARG A 126 26.30 -4.16 26.75
C ARG A 126 25.79 -3.32 25.57
N GLN A 127 25.11 -2.22 25.88
CA GLN A 127 24.72 -1.25 24.87
C GLN A 127 25.94 -0.49 24.36
N VAL A 128 25.96 -0.27 23.04
CA VAL A 128 26.89 0.65 22.39
C VAL A 128 26.12 1.88 21.94
N ASP A 129 26.85 2.96 21.68
CA ASP A 129 26.26 4.15 21.06
C ASP A 129 25.85 3.81 19.62
N GLY A 130 24.70 4.34 19.21
CA GLY A 130 24.26 4.30 17.81
C GLY A 130 25.07 5.25 16.94
N TRP A 131 24.86 5.16 15.63
CA TRP A 131 25.43 6.06 14.63
C TRP A 131 24.37 6.52 13.63
N PRO A 132 24.57 7.67 12.96
CA PRO A 132 23.71 8.07 11.85
C PRO A 132 23.62 6.99 10.77
N TYR A 133 22.41 6.67 10.28
CA TYR A 133 22.20 5.63 9.27
C TYR A 133 23.12 5.78 8.04
N VAL A 134 23.34 7.03 7.62
CA VAL A 134 24.18 7.40 6.47
C VAL A 134 25.62 6.92 6.56
N ASP A 135 26.14 6.66 7.76
CA ASP A 135 27.52 6.20 7.96
C ASP A 135 27.70 4.72 7.62
N GLY A 136 26.61 3.95 7.56
CA GLY A 136 26.59 2.55 7.12
C GLY A 136 26.42 2.36 5.61
N LEU A 137 26.35 3.45 4.85
CA LEU A 137 26.07 3.41 3.42
C LEU A 137 27.34 3.35 2.56
N VAL A 138 27.22 2.70 1.40
CA VAL A 138 28.23 2.64 0.35
C VAL A 138 27.61 3.07 -0.97
N GLU A 139 28.40 3.65 -1.86
CA GLU A 139 27.95 3.97 -3.22
C GLU A 139 27.86 2.68 -4.04
N ASN A 140 26.71 2.42 -4.66
CA ASN A 140 26.54 1.28 -5.55
C ASN A 140 27.00 1.62 -6.98
N ALA A 141 26.92 0.62 -7.88
CA ALA A 141 27.24 0.82 -9.30
C ALA A 141 26.37 1.91 -9.96
N ASP A 142 25.20 2.18 -9.36
CA ASP A 142 24.28 3.18 -9.82
C ASP A 142 24.49 4.59 -9.23
N GLY A 143 25.53 4.79 -8.41
CA GLY A 143 25.78 6.07 -7.74
C GLY A 143 24.78 6.40 -6.63
N VAL A 144 23.89 5.46 -6.29
CA VAL A 144 22.97 5.56 -5.16
C VAL A 144 23.70 5.03 -3.92
N ARG A 145 23.61 5.77 -2.82
CA ARG A 145 24.11 5.27 -1.54
C ARG A 145 23.15 4.21 -1.02
N VAL A 146 23.63 3.01 -0.70
CA VAL A 146 22.84 1.85 -0.23
C VAL A 146 23.53 1.20 0.97
N PRO A 147 22.86 0.37 1.79
CA PRO A 147 23.49 -0.27 2.94
C PRO A 147 24.67 -1.14 2.54
N GLY A 148 25.83 -0.97 3.19
CA GLY A 148 27.02 -1.80 2.88
C GLY A 148 26.85 -3.28 3.25
N VAL A 149 25.89 -3.59 4.12
CA VAL A 149 25.48 -4.95 4.49
C VAL A 149 23.96 -4.98 4.49
N LEU A 150 23.39 -5.97 3.81
CA LEU A 150 21.96 -6.30 3.90
C LEU A 150 21.76 -7.31 5.02
N ALA A 151 20.74 -7.09 5.84
CA ALA A 151 20.35 -8.01 6.89
C ALA A 151 18.91 -8.46 6.62
N MET A 152 18.72 -9.75 6.34
CA MET A 152 17.42 -10.29 6.00
C MET A 152 16.81 -11.08 7.16
N LEU A 153 15.50 -10.88 7.34
CA LEU A 153 14.65 -11.70 8.20
C LEU A 153 13.87 -12.71 7.38
N SER A 154 13.31 -13.73 8.04
CA SER A 154 12.44 -14.68 7.33
C SER A 154 11.10 -14.04 6.94
N PRO A 155 10.50 -14.47 5.81
CA PRO A 155 9.22 -13.95 5.37
C PRO A 155 8.07 -14.25 6.33
N GLU A 156 8.14 -15.33 7.12
CA GLU A 156 7.17 -15.62 8.17
C GLU A 156 7.17 -14.56 9.26
N TRP A 157 8.34 -14.12 9.71
CA TRP A 157 8.44 -13.06 10.72
C TRP A 157 7.94 -11.73 10.18
N MET A 158 8.41 -11.34 8.99
CA MET A 158 7.98 -10.08 8.38
C MET A 158 6.47 -10.06 8.10
N SER A 159 5.90 -11.16 7.59
CA SER A 159 4.45 -11.26 7.37
C SER A 159 3.67 -11.27 8.69
N ALA A 160 4.15 -11.97 9.72
CA ALA A 160 3.53 -11.98 11.04
C ALA A 160 3.59 -10.61 11.73
N SER A 161 4.60 -9.80 11.43
CA SER A 161 4.73 -8.44 11.97
C SER A 161 3.65 -7.47 11.49
N LEU A 162 2.90 -7.81 10.44
CA LEU A 162 1.87 -6.95 9.83
C LEU A 162 2.40 -5.58 9.35
N ILE A 163 3.71 -5.44 9.10
CA ILE A 163 4.27 -4.18 8.61
C ILE A 163 3.73 -3.80 7.22
N ALA A 164 3.55 -4.79 6.34
CA ALA A 164 2.90 -4.65 5.03
C ALA A 164 1.41 -5.05 5.07
N GLY A 165 0.76 -4.90 6.24
CA GLY A 165 -0.53 -5.52 6.50
C GLY A 165 -0.45 -7.06 6.46
N PRO A 166 -1.61 -7.74 6.35
CA PRO A 166 -1.67 -9.19 6.26
C PRO A 166 -1.03 -9.69 4.96
N GLN A 167 -0.03 -10.55 5.08
CA GLN A 167 0.67 -11.13 3.93
C GLN A 167 0.73 -12.65 4.06
N GLN A 168 0.77 -13.33 2.92
CA GLN A 168 1.05 -14.76 2.85
C GLN A 168 2.53 -14.95 2.52
N PRO A 169 3.34 -15.54 3.42
CA PRO A 169 4.71 -15.92 3.11
C PRO A 169 4.77 -16.80 1.86
N ALA A 170 5.65 -16.45 0.93
CA ALA A 170 5.90 -17.12 -0.34
C ALA A 170 7.06 -18.12 -0.25
N LEU A 171 7.05 -18.95 0.80
CA LEU A 171 8.03 -20.03 1.01
C LEU A 171 8.05 -21.04 -0.15
N SER A 172 6.88 -21.29 -0.72
CA SER A 172 6.67 -22.04 -1.95
C SER A 172 6.01 -21.11 -2.97
N PRO A 173 6.76 -20.53 -3.92
CA PRO A 173 6.25 -19.51 -4.83
C PRO A 173 5.00 -19.95 -5.61
N GLY A 174 3.90 -19.22 -5.44
CA GLY A 174 2.67 -19.41 -6.19
C GLY A 174 2.73 -18.82 -7.61
N PRO A 175 1.62 -18.87 -8.38
CA PRO A 175 1.54 -18.24 -9.69
C PRO A 175 1.92 -16.75 -9.68
N TYR A 176 1.35 -15.97 -8.74
CA TYR A 176 1.67 -14.55 -8.58
C TYR A 176 3.16 -14.31 -8.27
N ASP A 177 3.75 -15.08 -7.35
CA ASP A 177 5.17 -14.87 -6.99
C ASP A 177 6.11 -15.17 -8.17
N ARG A 178 5.75 -16.14 -9.03
CA ARG A 178 6.48 -16.42 -10.28
C ARG A 178 6.26 -15.34 -11.33
N TYR A 179 5.05 -14.80 -11.43
CA TYR A 179 4.70 -13.66 -12.27
C TYR A 179 5.55 -12.44 -11.90
N PHE A 180 5.55 -12.05 -10.61
CA PHE A 180 6.38 -10.97 -10.09
C PHE A 180 7.85 -11.21 -10.42
N ALA A 181 8.37 -12.40 -10.12
CA ALA A 181 9.78 -12.71 -10.37
C ALA A 181 10.16 -12.64 -11.86
N ALA A 182 9.22 -12.93 -12.77
CA ALA A 182 9.43 -12.77 -14.19
C ALA A 182 9.40 -11.28 -14.62
N GLN A 183 8.47 -10.48 -14.09
CA GLN A 183 8.46 -9.04 -14.34
C GLN A 183 9.71 -8.34 -13.79
N PHE A 184 10.14 -8.73 -12.59
CA PHE A 184 11.31 -8.16 -11.94
C PHE A 184 12.57 -8.28 -12.80
N LYS A 185 12.73 -9.33 -13.63
CA LYS A 185 13.91 -9.49 -14.48
C LYS A 185 14.15 -8.32 -15.45
N TRP A 186 13.09 -7.77 -16.03
CA TRP A 186 13.20 -6.61 -16.90
C TRP A 186 13.02 -5.30 -16.13
N ALA A 187 12.32 -5.33 -14.99
CA ALA A 187 12.08 -4.14 -14.17
C ALA A 187 13.22 -3.83 -13.20
N GLN A 188 14.15 -4.76 -12.95
CA GLN A 188 15.21 -4.64 -11.94
C GLN A 188 16.09 -3.40 -12.12
N PRO A 189 16.58 -3.05 -13.32
CA PRO A 189 17.41 -1.86 -13.51
C PRO A 189 16.72 -0.60 -13.04
N LEU A 190 17.47 0.32 -12.42
CA LEU A 190 16.94 1.58 -11.92
C LEU A 190 16.62 2.54 -13.10
N PRO A 191 15.37 3.00 -13.27
CA PRO A 191 14.99 3.86 -14.39
C PRO A 191 15.33 5.33 -14.09
N ARG A 192 16.57 5.74 -14.39
CA ARG A 192 17.12 7.03 -13.95
C ARG A 192 16.66 8.28 -14.71
N ASP A 193 16.21 8.14 -15.95
CA ASP A 193 15.82 9.30 -16.76
C ASP A 193 14.33 9.32 -17.10
N GLU A 194 13.59 8.33 -16.63
CA GLU A 194 12.19 8.10 -16.99
C GLU A 194 11.29 8.20 -15.77
N GLY A 195 10.77 9.42 -15.53
CA GLY A 195 9.86 9.66 -14.41
C GLY A 195 8.58 8.84 -14.46
N SER A 196 8.08 8.44 -15.64
CA SER A 196 6.92 7.55 -15.76
C SER A 196 7.12 6.22 -15.06
N SER A 197 8.34 5.69 -15.03
CA SER A 197 8.69 4.39 -14.41
C SER A 197 8.53 4.37 -12.89
N TRP A 198 8.33 5.54 -12.27
CA TRP A 198 8.12 5.69 -10.83
C TRP A 198 6.64 5.83 -10.46
N LEU A 199 5.75 5.94 -11.45
CA LEU A 199 4.31 5.98 -11.19
C LEU A 199 3.84 4.65 -10.56
N PHE A 200 2.96 4.73 -9.57
CA PHE A 200 2.41 3.62 -8.77
C PHE A 200 3.38 2.99 -7.74
N ASP A 201 4.33 3.78 -7.23
CA ASP A 201 5.07 3.47 -5.99
C ASP A 201 5.98 2.22 -6.06
N ARG A 202 7.00 2.31 -6.91
CA ARG A 202 8.03 1.27 -7.08
C ARG A 202 8.67 0.79 -5.78
N PRO A 203 9.13 1.67 -4.84
CA PRO A 203 9.78 1.20 -3.62
C PRO A 203 8.87 0.31 -2.78
N THR A 204 7.60 0.68 -2.60
CA THR A 204 6.60 -0.12 -1.89
C THR A 204 6.40 -1.48 -2.54
N THR A 205 6.25 -1.54 -3.87
CA THR A 205 6.13 -2.81 -4.62
C THR A 205 7.27 -3.78 -4.28
N LEU A 206 8.51 -3.29 -4.23
CA LEU A 206 9.68 -4.10 -3.95
C LEU A 206 9.76 -4.51 -2.47
N PHE A 207 9.48 -3.59 -1.53
CA PHE A 207 9.47 -3.90 -0.10
C PHE A 207 8.40 -4.93 0.26
N GLN A 208 7.19 -4.82 -0.28
CA GLN A 208 6.13 -5.78 -0.01
C GLN A 208 6.49 -7.19 -0.53
N GLN A 209 7.12 -7.29 -1.70
CA GLN A 209 7.58 -8.58 -2.18
C GLN A 209 8.76 -9.13 -1.36
N TYR A 210 9.64 -8.26 -0.84
CA TYR A 210 10.65 -8.67 0.14
C TYR A 210 10.00 -9.23 1.42
N VAL A 211 9.00 -8.56 1.99
CA VAL A 211 8.25 -9.04 3.18
C VAL A 211 7.70 -10.46 2.97
N ARG A 212 7.20 -10.76 1.77
CA ARG A 212 6.65 -12.07 1.43
C ARG A 212 7.70 -13.14 1.19
N THR A 213 8.93 -12.80 0.79
CA THR A 213 9.91 -13.77 0.27
C THR A 213 11.22 -13.86 1.05
N GLY A 214 11.60 -12.82 1.80
CA GLY A 214 12.90 -12.73 2.45
C GLY A 214 14.09 -12.63 1.49
N ARG A 215 13.85 -12.37 0.19
CA ARG A 215 14.89 -12.41 -0.83
C ARG A 215 15.82 -11.20 -0.79
N GLU A 216 17.11 -11.47 -0.87
CA GLU A 216 18.19 -10.47 -0.87
C GLU A 216 18.06 -9.47 -2.03
N ASP A 217 17.81 -9.95 -3.25
CA ASP A 217 17.75 -9.09 -4.44
C ASP A 217 16.54 -8.14 -4.44
N TYR A 218 15.45 -8.53 -3.79
CA TYR A 218 14.30 -7.64 -3.58
C TYR A 218 14.59 -6.57 -2.53
N LEU A 219 15.26 -6.94 -1.42
CA LEU A 219 15.65 -5.94 -0.41
C LEU A 219 16.69 -4.94 -0.96
N ALA A 220 17.66 -5.42 -1.74
CA ALA A 220 18.64 -4.59 -2.41
C ALA A 220 17.95 -3.57 -3.33
N ALA A 221 17.10 -4.05 -4.25
CA ALA A 221 16.38 -3.20 -5.19
C ALA A 221 15.39 -2.25 -4.50
N ALA A 222 14.75 -2.68 -3.41
CA ALA A 222 13.86 -1.83 -2.61
C ALA A 222 14.62 -0.70 -1.93
N SER A 223 15.75 -1.00 -1.31
CA SER A 223 16.60 -0.02 -0.62
C SER A 223 17.17 1.01 -1.59
N GLU A 224 17.66 0.55 -2.74
CA GLU A 224 18.12 1.42 -3.82
C GLU A 224 16.98 2.30 -4.37
N SER A 225 15.83 1.69 -4.68
CA SER A 225 14.68 2.42 -5.22
C SER A 225 14.14 3.45 -4.24
N TYR A 226 14.08 3.12 -2.95
CA TYR A 226 13.66 4.06 -1.89
C TYR A 226 14.57 5.27 -1.85
N ARG A 227 15.89 5.06 -1.73
CA ARG A 227 16.83 6.17 -1.59
C ARG A 227 16.85 7.05 -2.83
N TYR A 228 16.87 6.45 -4.03
CA TYR A 228 16.73 7.20 -5.27
C TYR A 228 15.41 7.97 -5.34
N TYR A 229 14.28 7.36 -4.96
CA TYR A 229 12.99 8.05 -4.93
C TYR A 229 13.01 9.27 -4.01
N MET A 230 13.53 9.12 -2.79
CA MET A 230 13.55 10.17 -1.77
C MET A 230 14.48 11.34 -2.14
N GLU A 231 15.57 11.09 -2.88
CA GLU A 231 16.45 12.13 -3.40
C GLU A 231 15.75 13.11 -4.37
N HIS A 232 14.66 12.67 -4.99
CA HIS A 232 13.88 13.45 -5.97
C HIS A 232 12.66 14.15 -5.37
N LEU A 233 12.48 14.08 -4.04
CA LEU A 233 11.44 14.83 -3.33
C LEU A 233 11.88 16.26 -3.03
N ARG A 234 10.99 17.22 -3.31
CA ARG A 234 11.23 18.63 -3.01
C ARG A 234 11.06 18.90 -1.51
N ARG A 235 12.17 19.13 -0.81
CA ARG A 235 12.18 19.37 0.65
C ARG A 235 11.78 20.79 1.09
N ILE A 236 11.71 21.75 0.15
CA ILE A 236 11.45 23.18 0.45
C ILE A 236 10.17 23.69 -0.20
N GLY A 237 9.65 24.81 0.31
CA GLY A 237 8.41 25.43 -0.16
C GLY A 237 7.17 24.92 0.57
N GLY A 238 6.06 25.64 0.42
CA GLY A 238 4.74 25.18 0.88
C GLY A 238 4.18 24.09 -0.05
N PRO A 239 3.25 23.25 0.43
CA PRO A 239 2.55 22.31 -0.43
C PRO A 239 1.68 23.03 -1.46
N GLY A 240 1.49 22.42 -2.62
CA GLY A 240 0.61 22.94 -3.68
C GLY A 240 1.25 23.98 -4.60
N TRP A 241 0.59 24.27 -5.72
CA TRP A 241 1.07 25.22 -6.72
C TRP A 241 1.23 26.65 -6.15
N PRO A 242 2.29 27.40 -6.52
CA PRO A 242 3.38 27.05 -7.44
C PRO A 242 4.63 26.47 -6.75
N LEU A 243 4.61 26.32 -5.41
CA LEU A 243 5.81 25.98 -4.64
C LEU A 243 6.06 24.48 -4.54
N CYS A 244 4.99 23.68 -4.48
CA CYS A 244 4.99 22.23 -4.63
C CYS A 244 6.02 21.50 -3.74
N GLY A 245 6.20 21.99 -2.53
CA GLY A 245 6.98 21.29 -1.50
C GLY A 245 6.35 19.92 -1.22
N GLY A 246 7.18 18.90 -1.04
CA GLY A 246 6.75 17.50 -0.92
C GLY A 246 6.45 16.82 -2.25
N GLY A 247 6.46 17.58 -3.35
CA GLY A 247 6.31 17.05 -4.71
C GLY A 247 7.55 16.31 -5.21
N TRP A 248 7.37 15.42 -6.18
CA TRP A 248 8.42 14.58 -6.74
C TRP A 248 8.79 15.00 -8.16
N SER A 249 10.08 15.04 -8.50
CA SER A 249 10.55 15.48 -9.82
C SER A 249 11.62 14.59 -10.41
N LEU A 250 11.35 14.03 -11.60
CA LEU A 250 12.35 13.38 -12.45
C LEU A 250 11.97 13.52 -13.92
N GLY A 251 12.95 13.85 -14.76
CA GLY A 251 12.73 14.01 -16.20
C GLY A 251 11.62 15.03 -16.50
N LYS A 252 10.55 14.57 -17.16
CA LYS A 252 9.40 15.42 -17.57
C LYS A 252 8.27 15.47 -16.54
N VAL A 253 8.42 14.82 -15.38
CA VAL A 253 7.38 14.81 -14.36
C VAL A 253 7.26 16.19 -13.72
N SER A 254 6.03 16.70 -13.66
CA SER A 254 5.71 17.92 -12.93
C SER A 254 5.85 17.69 -11.44
N VAL A 255 6.68 18.51 -10.78
CA VAL A 255 6.83 18.47 -9.31
C VAL A 255 5.51 18.73 -8.58
N CYS A 256 4.53 19.34 -9.23
CA CYS A 256 3.22 19.61 -8.64
C CYS A 256 2.21 18.50 -8.89
N ASP A 257 2.61 17.36 -9.44
CA ASP A 257 1.72 16.23 -9.72
C ASP A 257 1.74 15.24 -8.54
N PRO A 258 0.72 15.26 -7.66
CA PRO A 258 0.74 14.48 -6.43
C PRO A 258 0.74 12.97 -6.68
N LYS A 259 0.35 12.50 -7.88
CA LYS A 259 0.35 11.07 -8.22
C LYS A 259 1.71 10.37 -8.13
N TYR A 260 2.81 11.12 -7.98
CA TYR A 260 4.17 10.62 -7.73
C TYR A 260 4.63 10.73 -6.27
N VAL A 261 3.77 11.16 -5.35
CA VAL A 261 4.09 11.41 -3.95
C VAL A 261 3.64 10.23 -3.08
N TYR A 262 4.58 9.42 -2.60
CA TYR A 262 4.31 8.19 -1.86
C TYR A 262 4.95 8.25 -0.48
N VAL A 263 4.15 8.00 0.56
CA VAL A 263 4.60 8.05 1.96
C VAL A 263 4.91 6.65 2.50
N GLU A 264 4.22 5.61 2.01
CA GLU A 264 4.42 4.22 2.44
C GLU A 264 5.87 3.70 2.34
N PRO A 265 6.71 4.11 1.37
CA PRO A 265 8.11 3.72 1.33
C PRO A 265 8.90 4.10 2.60
N ILE A 266 8.55 5.22 3.25
CA ILE A 266 9.18 5.65 4.49
C ILE A 266 8.87 4.67 5.63
N LEU A 267 7.62 4.20 5.72
CA LEU A 267 7.18 3.21 6.70
C LEU A 267 8.00 1.92 6.56
N PHE A 268 8.17 1.44 5.32
CA PHE A 268 8.96 0.23 5.06
C PHE A 268 10.45 0.42 5.34
N ALA A 269 11.03 1.54 4.96
CA ALA A 269 12.45 1.82 5.22
C ALA A 269 12.75 1.87 6.73
N LEU A 270 11.92 2.56 7.52
CA LEU A 270 12.04 2.59 8.98
C LEU A 270 11.94 1.19 9.61
N ALA A 271 11.08 0.33 9.08
CA ALA A 271 10.76 -0.97 9.66
C ALA A 271 11.67 -2.11 9.22
N LEU A 272 12.17 -2.07 7.98
CA LEU A 272 12.88 -3.18 7.34
C LEU A 272 14.37 -2.93 7.21
N THR A 273 14.80 -1.67 7.13
CA THR A 273 16.23 -1.30 7.04
C THR A 273 16.69 -0.42 8.20
N GLY A 274 15.77 0.25 8.89
CA GLY A 274 16.09 1.24 9.93
C GLY A 274 16.54 2.58 9.34
N ASP A 275 16.25 2.85 8.06
CA ASP A 275 16.63 4.11 7.39
C ASP A 275 15.69 5.26 7.80
N ASP A 276 16.17 6.10 8.71
CA ASP A 276 15.55 7.36 9.13
C ASP A 276 16.18 8.59 8.47
N SER A 277 17.12 8.40 7.55
CA SER A 277 17.96 9.49 7.02
C SER A 277 17.30 10.32 5.93
N GLU A 278 16.28 9.76 5.27
CA GLU A 278 15.70 10.37 4.08
C GLU A 278 14.43 11.18 4.34
N HIS A 279 13.90 11.22 5.56
CA HIS A 279 12.67 11.95 5.86
C HIS A 279 12.77 12.72 7.18
N ASP A 280 11.87 13.67 7.32
CA ASP A 280 11.61 14.38 8.57
C ASP A 280 10.10 14.68 8.65
N PRO A 281 9.57 15.07 9.82
CA PRO A 281 8.15 15.38 9.96
C PRO A 281 7.66 16.49 9.01
N ALA A 282 8.51 17.45 8.66
CA ALA A 282 8.14 18.54 7.78
C ALA A 282 8.05 18.09 6.32
N LEU A 283 8.87 17.12 5.87
CA LEU A 283 8.74 16.50 4.56
C LEU A 283 7.43 15.73 4.46
N ILE A 284 7.10 14.90 5.46
CA ILE A 284 5.83 14.16 5.49
C ILE A 284 4.64 15.12 5.45
N GLU A 285 4.67 16.21 6.22
CA GLU A 285 3.62 17.22 6.19
C GLU A 285 3.44 17.85 4.80
N ARG A 286 4.54 18.13 4.09
CA ARG A 286 4.50 18.65 2.72
C ARG A 286 3.98 17.63 1.73
N MET A 287 4.39 16.37 1.83
CA MET A 287 3.92 15.27 0.97
C MET A 287 2.41 15.09 1.10
N ILE A 288 1.87 15.07 2.32
CA ILE A 288 0.41 15.03 2.52
C ILE A 288 -0.25 16.33 2.05
N GLY A 289 0.38 17.48 2.27
CA GLY A 289 -0.12 18.75 1.74
C GLY A 289 -0.23 18.76 0.20
N ALA A 290 0.67 18.07 -0.52
CA ALA A 290 0.56 17.93 -1.98
C ALA A 290 -0.72 17.19 -2.38
N TRP A 291 -1.06 16.10 -1.67
CA TRP A 291 -2.33 15.37 -1.86
C TRP A 291 -3.56 16.17 -1.45
N ASP A 292 -3.50 16.97 -0.39
CA ASP A 292 -4.64 17.76 0.08
C ASP A 292 -4.96 18.93 -0.85
N THR A 293 -3.92 19.59 -1.37
CA THR A 293 -4.05 20.69 -2.33
C THR A 293 -4.33 20.21 -3.75
N GLY A 294 -4.09 18.92 -4.04
CA GLY A 294 -4.12 18.38 -5.39
C GLY A 294 -2.93 18.81 -6.26
N GLY A 295 -1.99 19.58 -5.70
CA GLY A 295 -0.89 20.17 -6.45
C GLY A 295 -1.37 21.10 -7.58
N TRP A 296 -1.28 20.64 -8.83
CA TRP A 296 -1.84 21.28 -10.03
C TRP A 296 -3.18 20.67 -10.54
N ASN A 297 -3.63 19.57 -9.92
CA ASN A 297 -4.92 18.94 -10.19
C ASN A 297 -6.03 19.67 -9.42
N PHE A 298 -6.85 18.95 -8.66
CA PHE A 298 -7.95 19.49 -7.87
C PHE A 298 -7.77 19.09 -6.40
N PRO A 299 -8.12 19.98 -5.44
CA PRO A 299 -8.02 19.67 -4.02
C PRO A 299 -8.85 18.45 -3.62
N ALA A 300 -8.38 17.72 -2.61
CA ALA A 300 -9.17 16.64 -2.02
C ALA A 300 -10.44 17.21 -1.36
N GLY A 301 -11.57 16.51 -1.50
CA GLY A 301 -12.84 16.99 -0.94
C GLY A 301 -14.03 16.11 -1.29
N PRO A 302 -15.22 16.45 -0.79
CA PRO A 302 -16.45 15.74 -1.11
C PRO A 302 -16.83 15.91 -2.57
N TYR A 303 -17.31 14.84 -3.21
CA TYR A 303 -17.91 14.89 -4.55
C TYR A 303 -19.37 15.34 -4.45
N THR A 304 -19.64 16.61 -4.72
CA THR A 304 -20.95 17.23 -4.44
C THR A 304 -21.73 17.66 -5.68
N LYS A 305 -21.09 17.62 -6.85
CA LYS A 305 -21.71 18.01 -8.12
C LYS A 305 -21.23 17.12 -9.28
N PRO A 306 -22.07 16.83 -10.29
CA PRO A 306 -21.70 15.97 -11.42
C PRO A 306 -20.52 16.49 -12.26
N GLU A 307 -20.34 17.80 -12.35
CA GLU A 307 -19.27 18.45 -13.11
C GLU A 307 -17.93 18.52 -12.34
N GLN A 308 -17.91 18.13 -11.07
CA GLN A 308 -16.71 18.18 -10.25
C GLN A 308 -15.66 17.20 -10.80
N ARG A 309 -14.40 17.65 -10.89
CA ARG A 309 -13.30 16.76 -11.25
C ARG A 309 -13.07 15.74 -10.14
N PHE A 310 -12.88 14.50 -10.55
CA PHE A 310 -12.60 13.37 -9.69
C PHE A 310 -11.83 12.34 -10.50
N THR A 311 -10.86 11.70 -9.87
CA THR A 311 -10.22 10.49 -10.39
C THR A 311 -10.02 9.56 -9.21
N GLU A 312 -10.23 8.28 -9.43
CA GLU A 312 -10.15 7.27 -8.40
C GLU A 312 -8.74 7.16 -7.84
N ARG A 313 -7.73 7.33 -8.71
CA ARG A 313 -6.31 7.38 -8.33
C ARG A 313 -6.01 8.46 -7.28
N GLU A 314 -6.47 9.70 -7.50
CA GLU A 314 -6.23 10.80 -6.56
C GLU A 314 -6.89 10.55 -5.20
N ALA A 315 -8.12 10.03 -5.22
CA ALA A 315 -8.85 9.72 -4.00
C ALA A 315 -8.19 8.58 -3.22
N GLY A 316 -7.84 7.50 -3.92
CA GLY A 316 -7.26 6.28 -3.35
C GLY A 316 -5.83 6.44 -2.86
N LEU A 317 -4.91 6.87 -3.73
CA LEU A 317 -3.49 7.04 -3.36
C LEU A 317 -3.31 8.15 -2.32
N GLY A 318 -4.11 9.21 -2.38
CA GLY A 318 -4.09 10.25 -1.35
C GLY A 318 -4.63 9.77 0.01
N LEU A 319 -5.65 8.89 0.03
CA LEU A 319 -6.09 8.23 1.26
C LEU A 319 -4.96 7.36 1.82
N LEU A 320 -4.34 6.53 0.97
CA LEU A 320 -3.27 5.64 1.37
C LEU A 320 -2.04 6.39 1.91
N ALA A 321 -1.59 7.44 1.25
CA ALA A 321 -0.51 8.30 1.74
C ALA A 321 -0.84 8.88 3.13
N THR A 322 -2.10 9.30 3.35
CA THR A 322 -2.57 9.81 4.64
C THR A 322 -2.54 8.73 5.72
N VAL A 323 -2.94 7.50 5.39
CA VAL A 323 -2.83 6.34 6.29
C VAL A 323 -1.39 6.10 6.68
N SER A 324 -0.46 6.01 5.72
CA SER A 324 0.96 5.81 6.01
C SER A 324 1.55 6.93 6.87
N ALA A 325 1.17 8.20 6.64
CA ALA A 325 1.62 9.31 7.48
C ALA A 325 1.15 9.17 8.93
N TYR A 326 -0.09 8.71 9.15
CA TYR A 326 -0.58 8.41 10.49
C TYR A 326 0.17 7.23 11.12
N GLU A 327 0.44 6.17 10.37
CA GLU A 327 1.20 5.01 10.85
C GLU A 327 2.64 5.35 11.24
N ILE A 328 3.28 6.31 10.57
CA ILE A 328 4.64 6.78 10.88
C ILE A 328 4.66 7.72 12.08
N THR A 329 3.70 8.65 12.18
CA THR A 329 3.80 9.79 13.11
C THR A 329 2.89 9.69 14.33
N GLY A 330 1.82 8.90 14.26
CA GLY A 330 0.74 8.90 15.25
C GLY A 330 -0.04 10.22 15.33
N ASP A 331 0.18 11.16 14.41
CA ASP A 331 -0.47 12.47 14.46
C ASP A 331 -1.98 12.35 14.15
N LYS A 332 -2.80 12.69 15.14
CA LYS A 332 -4.26 12.62 15.06
C LYS A 332 -4.86 13.53 13.97
N ARG A 333 -4.12 14.53 13.46
CA ARG A 333 -4.53 15.30 12.28
C ARG A 333 -4.69 14.40 11.05
N TYR A 334 -3.79 13.44 10.86
CA TYR A 334 -3.90 12.48 9.76
C TYR A 334 -5.06 11.50 9.99
N LEU A 335 -5.28 11.05 11.23
CA LEU A 335 -6.46 10.23 11.55
C LEU A 335 -7.78 10.95 11.22
N LYS A 336 -7.88 12.25 11.52
CA LYS A 336 -9.04 13.05 11.12
C LYS A 336 -9.18 13.13 9.59
N ARG A 337 -8.08 13.34 8.86
CA ARG A 337 -8.09 13.39 7.38
C ARG A 337 -8.51 12.05 6.76
N ILE A 338 -8.13 10.92 7.37
CA ILE A 338 -8.62 9.59 6.98
C ILE A 338 -10.14 9.55 7.14
N ASP A 339 -10.67 9.92 8.31
CA ASP A 339 -12.12 9.96 8.56
C ASP A 339 -12.89 10.86 7.57
N ASP A 340 -12.35 12.05 7.28
CA ASP A 340 -12.94 12.99 6.31
C ASP A 340 -13.00 12.35 4.91
N ARG A 341 -11.89 11.78 4.42
CA ARG A 341 -11.82 11.12 3.10
C ARG A 341 -12.73 9.89 3.00
N LEU A 342 -12.80 9.08 4.07
CA LEU A 342 -13.74 7.95 4.15
C LEU A 342 -15.19 8.44 4.09
N GLY A 343 -15.51 9.54 4.79
CA GLY A 343 -16.82 10.18 4.72
C GLY A 343 -17.16 10.64 3.31
N TRP A 344 -16.22 11.29 2.62
CA TRP A 344 -16.42 11.76 1.24
C TRP A 344 -16.65 10.60 0.27
N LEU A 345 -15.82 9.55 0.32
CA LEU A 345 -15.97 8.37 -0.53
C LEU A 345 -17.28 7.63 -0.26
N TYR A 346 -17.66 7.50 1.01
CA TYR A 346 -18.92 6.86 1.38
C TYR A 346 -20.12 7.66 0.86
N GLN A 347 -20.13 8.98 1.03
CA GLN A 347 -21.20 9.83 0.51
C GLN A 347 -21.25 9.84 -1.02
N HIS A 348 -20.11 9.84 -1.70
CA HIS A 348 -20.05 9.79 -3.16
C HIS A 348 -20.66 8.49 -3.71
N GLN A 349 -20.38 7.35 -3.08
CA GLN A 349 -20.91 6.06 -3.52
C GLN A 349 -22.39 5.85 -3.17
N GLN A 350 -22.86 6.39 -2.04
CA GLN A 350 -24.21 6.16 -1.48
C GLN A 350 -25.21 7.30 -1.73
N HIS A 351 -24.73 8.46 -2.18
CA HIS A 351 -25.55 9.65 -2.44
C HIS A 351 -24.94 10.45 -3.59
N ASN A 352 -24.73 9.79 -4.73
CA ASN A 352 -24.11 10.44 -5.88
C ASN A 352 -24.95 11.65 -6.36
N PRO A 353 -24.34 12.83 -6.61
CA PRO A 353 -25.08 14.04 -6.96
C PRO A 353 -25.70 14.03 -8.36
N ASP A 354 -25.49 12.98 -9.17
CA ASP A 354 -26.04 12.86 -10.53
C ASP A 354 -27.50 12.38 -10.60
N GLY A 355 -28.08 11.95 -9.48
CA GLY A 355 -29.48 11.53 -9.40
C GLY A 355 -29.80 10.20 -10.11
N LEU A 356 -28.79 9.42 -10.48
CA LEU A 356 -28.96 8.13 -11.17
C LEU A 356 -29.10 6.93 -10.21
N GLY A 357 -29.07 7.18 -8.89
CA GLY A 357 -29.16 6.15 -7.85
C GLY A 357 -27.84 5.43 -7.58
N ASP A 358 -27.77 4.66 -6.52
CA ASP A 358 -26.51 4.03 -6.09
C ASP A 358 -26.32 2.69 -6.82
N ASP A 359 -25.21 2.57 -7.55
CA ASP A 359 -24.84 1.34 -8.27
C ASP A 359 -23.64 0.62 -7.63
N GLY A 360 -23.07 1.17 -6.55
CA GLY A 360 -21.88 0.65 -5.88
C GLY A 360 -20.55 1.18 -6.42
N SER A 361 -20.55 2.04 -7.44
CA SER A 361 -19.34 2.71 -7.95
C SER A 361 -19.16 4.13 -7.40
N TRP A 362 -17.93 4.66 -7.51
CA TRP A 362 -17.66 6.10 -7.30
C TRP A 362 -17.93 6.89 -8.58
N ARG A 363 -19.19 6.81 -9.04
CA ARG A 363 -19.60 7.30 -10.36
C ARG A 363 -19.28 8.78 -10.55
N ASN A 364 -18.56 9.11 -11.61
CA ASN A 364 -18.13 10.45 -11.94
C ASN A 364 -18.26 10.70 -13.47
N SER A 365 -17.80 11.87 -13.92
CA SER A 365 -17.92 12.30 -15.33
C SER A 365 -16.72 11.79 -16.13
N TRP A 366 -16.96 11.10 -17.24
CA TRP A 366 -15.91 10.76 -18.21
C TRP A 366 -15.16 12.01 -18.69
N GLN A 367 -15.89 13.06 -19.06
CA GLN A 367 -15.29 14.29 -19.57
C GLN A 367 -14.40 14.97 -18.51
N ALA A 368 -14.93 15.17 -17.30
CA ALA A 368 -14.15 15.82 -16.24
C ALA A 368 -12.96 14.95 -15.79
N HIS A 369 -13.11 13.62 -15.87
CA HIS A 369 -12.06 12.64 -15.56
C HIS A 369 -10.88 12.77 -16.53
N GLU A 370 -11.14 12.89 -17.83
CA GLU A 370 -10.10 13.09 -18.86
C GLU A 370 -9.62 14.55 -18.98
N GLY A 371 -10.14 15.45 -18.14
CA GLY A 371 -9.74 16.85 -18.09
C GLY A 371 -10.47 17.77 -19.07
N ASP A 372 -11.47 17.25 -19.78
CA ASP A 372 -12.35 18.00 -20.69
C ASP A 372 -13.36 18.87 -19.92
N SER A 373 -14.04 19.74 -20.67
CA SER A 373 -15.16 20.52 -20.14
C SER A 373 -16.40 19.65 -20.04
N TYR A 374 -17.04 19.65 -18.88
CA TYR A 374 -18.28 18.94 -18.63
C TYR A 374 -19.46 19.50 -19.45
N ASP A 375 -20.20 18.61 -20.09
CA ASP A 375 -21.48 18.84 -20.75
C ASP A 375 -22.45 17.68 -20.46
N ALA A 376 -23.49 17.97 -19.67
CA ALA A 376 -24.50 16.99 -19.27
C ALA A 376 -25.18 16.26 -20.45
N ALA A 377 -25.26 16.86 -21.64
CA ALA A 377 -25.90 16.24 -22.80
C ALA A 377 -25.03 15.16 -23.48
N SER A 378 -23.72 15.22 -23.29
CA SER A 378 -22.75 14.35 -23.96
C SER A 378 -21.88 13.53 -22.99
N ASP A 379 -21.90 13.84 -21.69
CA ASP A 379 -21.17 13.13 -20.66
C ASP A 379 -21.58 11.66 -20.55
N VAL A 380 -20.61 10.82 -20.18
CA VAL A 380 -20.82 9.40 -19.92
C VAL A 380 -20.55 9.16 -18.43
N ARG A 381 -21.62 9.01 -17.64
CA ARG A 381 -21.53 8.75 -16.20
C ARG A 381 -21.02 7.35 -15.95
N GLY A 382 -19.93 7.21 -15.21
CA GLY A 382 -19.28 5.92 -14.99
C GLY A 382 -18.12 6.01 -14.01
N THR A 383 -17.23 5.03 -14.05
CA THR A 383 -16.01 5.00 -13.25
C THR A 383 -14.95 4.24 -14.02
N SER A 384 -13.68 4.41 -13.68
CA SER A 384 -12.61 3.57 -14.22
C SER A 384 -12.36 2.36 -13.29
N PRO A 385 -12.66 1.11 -13.71
CA PRO A 385 -12.43 -0.09 -12.92
C PRO A 385 -11.01 -0.20 -12.35
N TRP A 386 -9.99 -0.07 -13.21
CA TRP A 386 -8.60 -0.24 -12.81
C TRP A 386 -8.10 0.94 -11.97
N MET A 387 -8.55 2.18 -12.21
CA MET A 387 -8.17 3.27 -11.30
C MET A 387 -8.85 3.10 -9.94
N THR A 388 -10.06 2.52 -9.89
CA THR A 388 -10.78 2.24 -8.63
C THR A 388 -10.05 1.26 -7.73
N GLU A 389 -9.18 0.41 -8.28
CA GLU A 389 -8.28 -0.42 -7.47
C GLU A 389 -7.51 0.42 -6.43
N ASN A 390 -7.05 1.62 -6.79
CA ASN A 390 -6.36 2.53 -5.87
C ASN A 390 -7.24 2.97 -4.70
N ILE A 391 -8.56 3.15 -4.93
CA ILE A 391 -9.51 3.42 -3.85
C ILE A 391 -9.60 2.20 -2.95
N ILE A 392 -9.76 0.99 -3.52
CA ILE A 392 -9.86 -0.23 -2.72
C ILE A 392 -8.59 -0.48 -1.90
N ASP A 393 -7.41 -0.21 -2.45
CA ASP A 393 -6.14 -0.30 -1.74
C ASP A 393 -6.08 0.69 -0.56
N GLY A 394 -6.38 1.97 -0.82
CA GLY A 394 -6.48 2.97 0.24
C GLY A 394 -7.53 2.63 1.32
N LEU A 395 -8.69 2.10 0.92
CA LEU A 395 -9.73 1.64 1.84
C LEU A 395 -9.28 0.43 2.66
N TRP A 396 -8.59 -0.53 2.05
CA TRP A 396 -8.06 -1.71 2.74
C TRP A 396 -7.09 -1.30 3.85
N HIS A 397 -6.12 -0.45 3.53
CA HIS A 397 -5.17 0.07 4.52
C HIS A 397 -5.87 0.92 5.60
N ALA A 398 -6.82 1.78 5.21
CA ALA A 398 -7.61 2.54 6.18
C ALA A 398 -8.40 1.63 7.12
N TRP A 399 -8.95 0.51 6.64
CA TRP A 399 -9.70 -0.44 7.46
C TRP A 399 -8.81 -1.15 8.47
N LEU A 400 -7.59 -1.54 8.09
CA LEU A 400 -6.61 -2.15 9.01
C LEU A 400 -6.25 -1.22 10.17
N VAL A 401 -6.24 0.09 9.93
CA VAL A 401 -5.88 1.11 10.92
C VAL A 401 -7.06 1.57 11.76
N THR A 402 -8.25 1.68 11.17
CA THR A 402 -9.41 2.35 11.81
C THR A 402 -10.55 1.42 12.19
N GLY A 403 -10.65 0.24 11.55
CA GLY A 403 -11.83 -0.62 11.65
C GLY A 403 -13.14 0.04 11.19
N ASP A 404 -13.06 1.10 10.38
CA ASP A 404 -14.24 1.90 10.03
C ASP A 404 -15.31 1.07 9.32
N TRP A 405 -16.52 1.12 9.87
CA TRP A 405 -17.66 0.31 9.44
C TRP A 405 -18.16 0.66 8.03
N ARG A 406 -17.85 1.85 7.51
CA ARG A 406 -18.23 2.29 6.16
C ARG A 406 -17.45 1.54 5.08
N ILE A 407 -16.28 0.99 5.41
CA ILE A 407 -15.36 0.42 4.42
C ILE A 407 -15.86 -0.91 3.82
N PRO A 408 -16.24 -1.94 4.61
CA PRO A 408 -16.75 -3.18 4.05
C PRO A 408 -17.92 -3.02 3.06
N PRO A 409 -18.97 -2.20 3.34
CA PRO A 409 -20.03 -1.98 2.36
C PRO A 409 -19.56 -1.22 1.12
N MET A 410 -18.58 -0.31 1.22
CA MET A 410 -18.01 0.34 0.03
C MET A 410 -17.31 -0.65 -0.89
N ILE A 411 -16.46 -1.51 -0.34
CA ILE A 411 -15.69 -2.50 -1.10
C ILE A 411 -16.63 -3.55 -1.72
N THR A 412 -17.60 -4.08 -0.95
CA THR A 412 -18.56 -5.06 -1.48
C THR A 412 -19.52 -4.46 -2.51
N GLY A 413 -19.94 -3.21 -2.32
CA GLY A 413 -20.73 -2.46 -3.30
C GLY A 413 -20.01 -2.38 -4.65
N PHE A 414 -18.72 -2.02 -4.62
CA PHE A 414 -17.92 -1.97 -5.85
C PHE A 414 -17.66 -3.35 -6.46
N GLY A 415 -17.43 -4.39 -5.64
CA GLY A 415 -17.29 -5.76 -6.14
C GLY A 415 -18.53 -6.25 -6.90
N ARG A 416 -19.73 -5.94 -6.40
CA ARG A 416 -21.00 -6.25 -7.09
C ARG A 416 -21.14 -5.43 -8.37
N TYR A 417 -20.80 -4.13 -8.33
CA TYR A 417 -20.78 -3.28 -9.50
C TYR A 417 -19.88 -3.85 -10.61
N LEU A 418 -18.65 -4.28 -10.26
CA LEU A 418 -17.71 -4.87 -11.21
C LEU A 418 -18.30 -6.12 -11.88
N GLU A 419 -18.91 -7.03 -11.12
CA GLU A 419 -19.51 -8.24 -11.69
C GLU A 419 -20.65 -7.94 -12.69
N HIS A 420 -21.38 -6.84 -12.49
CA HIS A 420 -22.47 -6.44 -13.37
C HIS A 420 -22.04 -5.57 -14.56
N HIS A 421 -21.03 -4.71 -14.39
CA HIS A 421 -20.74 -3.62 -15.33
C HIS A 421 -19.25 -3.43 -15.65
N GLY A 422 -18.34 -4.03 -14.88
CA GLY A 422 -16.90 -3.76 -14.97
C GLY A 422 -16.16 -4.54 -16.06
N TRP A 423 -16.72 -5.66 -16.54
CA TRP A 423 -16.04 -6.60 -17.44
C TRP A 423 -16.60 -6.57 -18.86
N ILE A 424 -15.72 -6.73 -19.85
CA ILE A 424 -16.14 -6.82 -21.26
C ILE A 424 -16.50 -8.28 -21.59
N ASP A 425 -17.67 -8.50 -22.20
CA ASP A 425 -18.04 -9.82 -22.72
C ASP A 425 -17.11 -10.23 -23.87
N LEU A 426 -16.64 -11.48 -23.89
CA LEU A 426 -15.76 -12.02 -24.93
C LEU A 426 -16.32 -11.83 -26.36
N LYS A 427 -17.64 -11.84 -26.52
CA LYS A 427 -18.31 -11.59 -27.80
C LYS A 427 -18.10 -10.15 -28.29
N THR A 428 -18.01 -9.19 -27.39
CA THR A 428 -17.78 -7.77 -27.69
C THR A 428 -16.34 -7.50 -28.15
N ILE A 429 -15.41 -8.37 -27.77
CA ILE A 429 -13.98 -8.29 -28.10
C ILE A 429 -13.66 -9.07 -29.39
N ALA A 430 -14.56 -9.92 -29.89
CA ALA A 430 -14.30 -10.74 -31.06
C ALA A 430 -13.88 -9.88 -32.28
N GLY A 431 -12.66 -10.11 -32.78
CA GLY A 431 -12.09 -9.36 -33.91
C GLY A 431 -11.40 -8.04 -33.53
N LYS A 432 -11.25 -7.74 -32.24
CA LYS A 432 -10.51 -6.59 -31.71
C LYS A 432 -9.20 -7.02 -31.06
N ASP A 433 -8.23 -6.12 -31.01
CA ASP A 433 -6.89 -6.31 -30.47
C ASP A 433 -6.73 -5.78 -29.03
N TRP A 434 -7.84 -5.57 -28.33
CA TRP A 434 -7.86 -5.02 -26.97
C TRP A 434 -7.24 -5.94 -25.91
N ARG A 435 -7.18 -7.25 -26.15
CA ARG A 435 -6.57 -8.22 -25.23
C ARG A 435 -5.18 -8.63 -25.68
N ASP A 436 -4.25 -8.66 -24.74
CA ASP A 436 -2.99 -9.36 -24.86
C ASP A 436 -3.27 -10.87 -24.89
N THR A 437 -2.77 -11.51 -25.93
CA THR A 437 -2.87 -12.96 -26.13
C THR A 437 -2.27 -13.77 -24.97
N CYS A 438 -1.41 -13.15 -24.16
CA CYS A 438 -0.75 -13.78 -23.01
C CYS A 438 -1.73 -14.29 -21.92
N SER A 439 -2.94 -13.72 -21.84
CA SER A 439 -3.98 -14.12 -20.87
C SER A 439 -4.77 -15.36 -21.32
N GLY A 440 -4.50 -15.85 -22.54
CA GLY A 440 -5.11 -17.04 -23.12
C GLY A 440 -6.51 -16.79 -23.69
N HIS A 441 -7.14 -17.85 -24.22
CA HIS A 441 -8.45 -17.76 -24.88
C HIS A 441 -9.52 -17.18 -23.94
N ASP A 442 -9.52 -17.61 -22.69
CA ASP A 442 -10.49 -17.21 -21.66
C ASP A 442 -10.00 -16.05 -20.77
N GLY A 443 -8.94 -15.34 -21.20
CA GLY A 443 -8.44 -14.15 -20.51
C GLY A 443 -9.53 -13.09 -20.32
N GLN A 444 -9.52 -12.42 -19.18
CA GLN A 444 -10.48 -11.36 -18.90
C GLN A 444 -9.98 -10.03 -19.47
N ILE A 445 -10.83 -9.01 -19.36
CA ILE A 445 -10.47 -7.62 -19.56
C ILE A 445 -11.57 -6.78 -18.89
N SER A 446 -11.15 -5.83 -18.07
CA SER A 446 -12.06 -4.81 -17.55
C SER A 446 -12.23 -3.69 -18.58
N TRP A 447 -13.36 -2.98 -18.55
CA TRP A 447 -13.48 -1.74 -19.31
C TRP A 447 -12.47 -0.70 -18.80
N TYR A 448 -11.95 0.15 -19.69
CA TYR A 448 -11.24 1.36 -19.27
C TYR A 448 -12.16 2.29 -18.46
N TRP A 449 -13.39 2.41 -18.95
CA TRP A 449 -14.50 3.13 -18.35
C TRP A 449 -15.74 2.27 -18.35
N SER A 450 -16.32 2.00 -17.18
CA SER A 450 -17.55 1.22 -17.05
C SER A 450 -18.72 2.10 -16.60
N SER A 451 -19.94 1.64 -16.90
CA SER A 451 -21.15 2.37 -16.53
C SER A 451 -22.35 1.43 -16.43
N ALA A 452 -23.21 1.67 -15.43
CA ALA A 452 -24.52 1.04 -15.34
C ALA A 452 -25.58 1.72 -16.24
N HIS A 453 -25.26 2.88 -16.82
CA HIS A 453 -26.22 3.75 -17.52
C HIS A 453 -25.84 4.05 -18.98
N ALA A 454 -24.58 3.83 -19.37
CA ALA A 454 -24.13 4.02 -20.73
C ALA A 454 -24.52 2.84 -21.63
N SER A 455 -24.72 3.12 -22.91
CA SER A 455 -24.88 2.06 -23.93
C SER A 455 -23.54 1.42 -24.28
N ASP A 456 -23.56 0.16 -24.73
CA ASP A 456 -22.38 -0.54 -25.26
C ASP A 456 -21.66 0.28 -26.35
N LYS A 457 -22.41 1.01 -27.18
CA LYS A 457 -21.84 1.87 -28.21
C LYS A 457 -20.97 2.97 -27.62
N GLN A 458 -21.39 3.59 -26.52
CA GLN A 458 -20.61 4.63 -25.84
C GLN A 458 -19.36 4.04 -25.19
N LEU A 459 -19.51 2.92 -24.48
CA LEU A 459 -18.38 2.24 -23.83
C LEU A 459 -17.35 1.75 -24.85
N ILE A 460 -17.79 1.16 -25.97
CA ILE A 460 -16.91 0.76 -27.07
C ILE A 460 -16.19 1.97 -27.69
N ALA A 461 -16.86 3.12 -27.80
CA ALA A 461 -16.23 4.32 -28.34
C ALA A 461 -15.09 4.79 -27.43
N ILE A 462 -15.30 4.82 -26.11
CA ILE A 462 -14.28 5.15 -25.12
C ILE A 462 -13.15 4.12 -25.13
N GLU A 463 -13.47 2.83 -25.15
CA GLU A 463 -12.46 1.76 -25.17
C GLU A 463 -11.57 1.84 -26.43
N ASN A 464 -12.15 2.20 -27.58
CA ASN A 464 -11.38 2.40 -28.81
C ASN A 464 -10.46 3.64 -28.77
N SER A 465 -10.81 4.69 -28.03
CA SER A 465 -10.01 5.91 -27.98
C SER A 465 -8.93 5.84 -26.89
N ASP A 466 -9.29 5.35 -25.71
CA ASP A 466 -8.50 5.51 -24.49
C ASP A 466 -8.21 4.18 -23.76
N GLY A 467 -8.81 3.06 -24.18
CA GLY A 467 -8.65 1.72 -23.57
C GLY A 467 -7.30 1.05 -23.80
N TRP A 468 -6.25 1.83 -24.06
CA TRP A 468 -4.89 1.32 -24.17
C TRP A 468 -4.48 0.66 -22.85
N PHE A 469 -4.00 -0.58 -22.93
CA PHE A 469 -3.55 -1.38 -21.79
C PHE A 469 -4.66 -1.80 -20.80
N SER A 470 -5.95 -1.70 -21.13
CA SER A 470 -7.04 -2.16 -20.23
C SER A 470 -6.85 -3.60 -19.73
N ASP A 471 -6.37 -4.51 -20.59
CA ASP A 471 -6.06 -5.89 -20.23
C ASP A 471 -4.82 -6.02 -19.33
N ALA A 472 -3.86 -5.09 -19.47
CA ALA A 472 -2.62 -5.14 -18.74
C ALA A 472 -2.80 -4.80 -17.26
N HIS A 473 -3.98 -4.24 -16.93
CA HIS A 473 -4.46 -3.90 -15.60
C HIS A 473 -5.22 -5.05 -14.90
N ASP A 474 -5.40 -6.21 -15.55
CA ASP A 474 -6.16 -7.33 -14.95
C ASP A 474 -5.49 -7.91 -13.69
N VAL A 475 -4.18 -7.74 -13.53
CA VAL A 475 -3.40 -8.28 -12.41
C VAL A 475 -3.81 -7.58 -11.11
N GLU A 476 -3.82 -6.26 -11.09
CA GLU A 476 -4.26 -5.46 -9.95
C GLU A 476 -5.76 -5.53 -9.72
N MET A 477 -6.57 -5.79 -10.75
CA MET A 477 -8.00 -6.04 -10.60
C MET A 477 -8.33 -7.27 -9.75
N THR A 478 -7.34 -8.11 -9.41
CA THR A 478 -7.52 -9.16 -8.40
C THR A 478 -7.76 -8.60 -6.98
N LEU A 479 -7.22 -7.42 -6.64
CA LEU A 479 -7.44 -6.78 -5.34
C LEU A 479 -8.90 -6.38 -5.09
N PRO A 480 -9.57 -5.60 -5.96
CA PRO A 480 -10.97 -5.22 -5.74
C PRO A 480 -11.89 -6.44 -5.62
N VAL A 481 -11.66 -7.47 -6.42
CA VAL A 481 -12.46 -8.70 -6.38
C VAL A 481 -12.19 -9.51 -5.10
N ALA A 482 -10.93 -9.67 -4.70
CA ALA A 482 -10.57 -10.43 -3.49
C ALA A 482 -10.98 -9.72 -2.20
N ALA A 483 -10.83 -8.39 -2.13
CA ALA A 483 -11.27 -7.60 -1.00
C ALA A 483 -12.80 -7.62 -0.87
N ALA A 484 -13.54 -7.49 -1.98
CA ALA A 484 -14.99 -7.68 -1.98
C ALA A 484 -15.37 -9.08 -1.52
N ARG A 485 -14.70 -10.12 -2.02
CA ARG A 485 -14.97 -11.51 -1.64
C ARG A 485 -14.72 -11.79 -0.15
N TYR A 486 -13.72 -11.13 0.43
CA TYR A 486 -13.39 -11.23 1.85
C TYR A 486 -14.55 -10.71 2.72
N PHE A 487 -15.08 -9.53 2.41
CA PHE A 487 -16.17 -8.91 3.17
C PHE A 487 -17.57 -9.41 2.80
N GLU A 488 -17.76 -9.95 1.60
CA GLU A 488 -19.07 -10.41 1.13
C GLU A 488 -19.60 -11.56 1.99
N THR A 489 -20.90 -11.51 2.26
CA THR A 489 -21.64 -12.51 3.05
C THR A 489 -22.74 -13.20 2.25
N ASP A 490 -23.21 -12.60 1.15
CA ASP A 490 -24.17 -13.24 0.24
C ASP A 490 -23.50 -14.41 -0.50
N PRO A 491 -23.94 -15.66 -0.31
CA PRO A 491 -23.34 -16.83 -0.96
C PRO A 491 -23.39 -16.80 -2.49
N VAL A 492 -24.36 -16.13 -3.10
CA VAL A 492 -24.46 -15.99 -4.56
C VAL A 492 -23.34 -15.07 -5.05
N GLN A 493 -23.18 -13.91 -4.40
CA GLN A 493 -22.14 -12.95 -4.73
C GLN A 493 -20.73 -13.49 -4.44
N GLN A 494 -20.56 -14.21 -3.33
CA GLN A 494 -19.31 -14.93 -3.03
C GLN A 494 -18.91 -15.86 -4.17
N ARG A 495 -19.84 -16.68 -4.68
CA ARG A 495 -19.58 -17.58 -5.80
C ARG A 495 -19.23 -16.84 -7.10
N ALA A 496 -19.90 -15.71 -7.38
CA ALA A 496 -19.58 -14.90 -8.56
C ALA A 496 -18.15 -14.35 -8.47
N LEU A 497 -17.78 -13.78 -7.32
CA LEU A 497 -16.43 -13.25 -7.07
C LEU A 497 -15.36 -14.36 -7.06
N ASP A 498 -15.66 -15.55 -6.53
CA ASP A 498 -14.77 -16.72 -6.59
C ASP A 498 -14.51 -17.14 -8.05
N GLN A 499 -15.57 -17.19 -8.87
CA GLN A 499 -15.44 -17.47 -10.30
C GLN A 499 -14.64 -16.38 -11.03
N ARG A 500 -14.83 -15.12 -10.67
CA ARG A 500 -14.08 -13.99 -11.23
C ARG A 500 -12.60 -14.11 -10.93
N LEU A 501 -12.22 -14.34 -9.67
CA LEU A 501 -10.82 -14.53 -9.28
C LEU A 501 -10.18 -15.72 -9.99
N ALA A 502 -10.91 -16.82 -10.14
CA ALA A 502 -10.42 -17.98 -10.88
C ALA A 502 -10.08 -17.62 -12.34
N ARG A 503 -10.88 -16.78 -13.00
CA ARG A 503 -10.59 -16.31 -14.36
C ARG A 503 -9.41 -15.34 -14.42
N LEU A 504 -9.34 -14.38 -13.49
CA LEU A 504 -8.23 -13.43 -13.40
C LEU A 504 -6.89 -14.11 -13.09
N SER A 505 -6.90 -15.30 -12.48
CA SER A 505 -5.67 -16.05 -12.22
C SER A 505 -4.87 -16.40 -13.49
N SER A 506 -5.51 -16.40 -14.66
CA SER A 506 -4.85 -16.54 -15.97
C SER A 506 -3.89 -15.39 -16.29
N SER A 507 -4.13 -14.19 -15.76
CA SER A 507 -3.30 -13.00 -15.95
C SER A 507 -1.96 -13.10 -15.21
N TYR A 508 -1.80 -14.06 -14.28
CA TYR A 508 -0.51 -14.42 -13.68
C TYR A 508 0.35 -15.32 -14.58
N SER A 509 0.12 -15.33 -15.90
CA SER A 509 0.94 -16.09 -16.85
C SER A 509 2.34 -15.49 -16.99
N LEU A 510 3.34 -16.35 -17.22
CA LEU A 510 4.72 -15.89 -17.44
C LEU A 510 4.87 -15.10 -18.74
N ASP A 511 4.02 -15.37 -19.74
CA ASP A 511 3.99 -14.61 -20.99
C ASP A 511 3.50 -13.18 -20.72
N CYS A 512 2.47 -13.01 -19.89
CA CYS A 512 2.01 -11.68 -19.48
C CYS A 512 3.06 -10.96 -18.64
N ALA A 513 3.80 -11.70 -17.80
CA ALA A 513 4.91 -11.14 -17.03
C ALA A 513 6.08 -10.68 -17.90
N ALA A 514 6.27 -11.25 -19.09
CA ALA A 514 7.36 -10.87 -19.99
C ALA A 514 7.12 -9.53 -20.69
N ASN A 515 5.85 -9.07 -20.75
CA ASN A 515 5.49 -7.83 -21.42
C ASN A 515 5.81 -6.61 -20.53
N GLY A 516 6.97 -6.00 -20.81
CA GLY A 516 7.44 -4.73 -20.23
C GLY A 516 7.22 -3.52 -21.15
N ALA A 517 6.15 -3.50 -21.97
CA ALA A 517 5.90 -2.43 -22.95
C ALA A 517 5.89 -1.02 -22.36
N THR A 518 5.57 -0.87 -21.08
CA THR A 518 5.75 0.37 -20.32
C THR A 518 6.33 0.07 -18.94
N PRO A 519 7.36 0.79 -18.48
CA PRO A 519 8.04 0.47 -17.21
C PRO A 519 7.15 0.57 -15.97
N ARG A 520 6.18 1.50 -15.96
CA ARG A 520 5.19 1.67 -14.88
C ARG A 520 4.30 0.44 -14.65
N ARG A 521 4.24 -0.48 -15.62
CA ARG A 521 3.49 -1.73 -15.49
C ARG A 521 3.95 -2.58 -14.34
N PHE A 522 5.25 -2.59 -14.05
CA PHE A 522 5.77 -3.33 -12.91
C PHE A 522 5.15 -2.84 -11.59
N ASN A 523 4.98 -1.54 -11.44
CA ASN A 523 4.50 -0.96 -10.20
C ASN A 523 2.98 -1.19 -10.06
N TRP A 524 2.18 -0.81 -11.06
CA TRP A 524 0.72 -0.93 -10.96
C TRP A 524 0.27 -2.38 -10.79
N ASN A 525 0.92 -3.34 -11.45
CA ASN A 525 0.53 -4.76 -11.38
C ASN A 525 0.79 -5.38 -10.01
N ASN A 526 1.67 -4.80 -9.19
CA ASN A 526 2.20 -5.49 -8.02
C ASN A 526 2.09 -4.67 -6.72
N ARG A 527 1.75 -3.38 -6.78
CA ARG A 527 1.64 -2.51 -5.60
C ARG A 527 0.58 -3.00 -4.60
N GLY A 528 -0.64 -3.29 -5.04
CA GLY A 528 -1.75 -3.74 -4.17
C GLY A 528 -1.95 -5.27 -4.12
N VAL A 529 -1.23 -6.03 -4.94
CA VAL A 529 -1.61 -7.44 -5.24
C VAL A 529 -1.03 -8.46 -4.26
N GLY A 530 0.01 -8.09 -3.50
CA GLY A 530 0.60 -8.99 -2.50
C GLY A 530 -0.43 -9.54 -1.51
N VAL A 531 -1.31 -8.68 -0.98
CA VAL A 531 -2.32 -9.08 0.02
C VAL A 531 -3.38 -10.03 -0.54
N VAL A 532 -3.61 -10.05 -1.85
CA VAL A 532 -4.58 -10.96 -2.50
C VAL A 532 -4.29 -12.41 -2.17
N GLN A 533 -3.01 -12.79 -2.09
CA GLN A 533 -2.61 -14.16 -1.78
C GLN A 533 -2.98 -14.57 -0.34
N TRP A 534 -3.05 -13.59 0.58
CA TRP A 534 -3.55 -13.80 1.93
C TRP A 534 -5.09 -13.82 1.96
N LEU A 535 -5.75 -12.90 1.25
CA LEU A 535 -7.21 -12.82 1.16
C LEU A 535 -7.81 -14.14 0.66
N MET A 536 -7.25 -14.70 -0.41
CA MET A 536 -7.71 -15.97 -0.99
C MET A 536 -7.71 -17.14 0.00
N ARG A 537 -6.78 -17.16 0.96
CA ARG A 537 -6.74 -18.20 2.00
C ARG A 537 -7.83 -18.07 3.05
N GLN A 538 -8.47 -16.89 3.15
CA GLN A 538 -9.54 -16.65 4.13
C GLN A 538 -10.91 -17.10 3.64
N PHE A 539 -11.04 -17.54 2.38
CA PHE A 539 -12.34 -17.86 1.78
C PHE A 539 -12.88 -19.22 2.25
N ASP A 540 -12.01 -20.16 2.60
CA ASP A 540 -12.35 -21.56 2.94
C ASP A 540 -12.92 -21.75 4.37
N GLY A 541 -13.31 -20.67 5.05
CA GLY A 541 -14.20 -20.71 6.22
C GLY A 541 -13.65 -21.33 7.52
N SER A 542 -12.44 -21.90 7.54
CA SER A 542 -11.84 -22.44 8.77
C SER A 542 -11.34 -21.36 9.75
N THR A 543 -11.33 -20.09 9.35
CA THR A 543 -10.82 -18.95 10.14
C THR A 543 -11.82 -17.82 10.37
N ARG A 544 -13.07 -17.92 9.91
CA ARG A 544 -14.12 -16.93 10.21
C ARG A 544 -14.79 -17.21 11.57
N GLN A 545 -14.06 -17.04 12.66
CA GLN A 545 -14.68 -16.77 13.97
C GLN A 545 -14.27 -15.36 14.40
N ASN A 546 -15.24 -14.44 14.31
CA ASN A 546 -15.34 -13.10 14.90
C ASN A 546 -15.69 -12.04 13.85
N SER A 547 -16.94 -12.08 13.38
CA SER A 547 -17.61 -10.83 12.99
C SER A 547 -17.80 -9.97 14.26
N PRO A 548 -17.60 -8.65 14.23
CA PRO A 548 -17.94 -7.80 15.36
C PRO A 548 -19.44 -7.88 15.65
N PRO A 549 -19.88 -7.67 16.92
CA PRO A 549 -21.29 -7.74 17.27
C PRO A 549 -22.08 -6.68 16.50
N VAL A 550 -23.11 -7.12 15.78
CA VAL A 550 -24.16 -6.24 15.25
C VAL A 550 -24.90 -5.67 16.47
N HIS A 551 -24.47 -4.51 16.95
CA HIS A 551 -25.25 -3.75 17.90
C HIS A 551 -26.40 -3.09 17.13
N GLY A 552 -27.57 -3.70 17.24
CA GLY A 552 -28.85 -3.08 16.86
C GLY A 552 -29.12 -1.85 17.73
N GLY A 553 -28.58 -0.71 17.33
CA GLY A 553 -28.98 0.61 17.82
C GLY A 553 -30.08 1.15 16.92
N LYS A 554 -31.29 1.28 17.46
CA LYS A 554 -32.36 2.05 16.82
C LYS A 554 -31.90 3.49 16.62
N LEU A 555 -32.01 3.99 15.39
CA LEU A 555 -31.84 5.40 15.06
C LEU A 555 -32.89 6.26 15.82
N PRO A 556 -32.55 7.49 16.26
CA PRO A 556 -33.54 8.50 16.60
C PRO A 556 -34.36 8.93 15.38
#